data_AF-A0A1M3MNX4-F1
#
_entry.id   AF-A0A1M3MNX4-F1
#
_cell.length_a   1.000
_cell.length_b   1.000
_cell.length_c   1.000
_cell.angle_alpha   90.00
_cell.angle_beta   90.00
_cell.angle_gamma   90.00
#
_symmetry.space_group_name_H-M   'P 1'
#
loop_
_entity.id
_entity.type
_entity.pdbx_description
1 polymer ?
#
loop_
_entity_poly.entity_id
_entity_poly.type
_entity_poly.pdbx_seq_one_letter_code
_entity_poly.pdbx_strand_id
1 'polypeptide(L)' 'MTAEQFCQWLGTMKEAGRAATDVECGATIGKTKISVLNYKARGTDKTVALACQAALHGLPPYGESDDA' A
#
# COMPACT_ATOMS: atom_id res chain seq x y z
N MET A 1 -8.20 7.91 2.80
CA MET A 1 -7.25 7.60 3.90
C MET A 1 -6.43 8.86 4.15
N THR A 2 -6.32 9.31 5.40
CA THR A 2 -5.52 10.51 5.72
C THR A 2 -4.03 10.22 5.55
N ALA A 3 -3.20 11.26 5.52
CA ALA A 3 -1.74 11.12 5.46
C ALA A 3 -1.19 10.28 6.64
N GLU A 4 -1.70 10.52 7.85
CA GLU A 4 -1.32 9.77 9.05
C GLU A 4 -1.69 8.29 8.95
N GLN A 5 -2.92 7.99 8.50
CA GLN A 5 -3.36 6.61 8.28
C GLN A 5 -2.51 5.89 7.22
N PHE A 6 -2.08 6.60 6.17
CA PHE A 6 -1.18 6.03 5.17
C PHE A 6 0.20 5.73 5.76
N CYS A 7 0.76 6.63 6.57
CA CYS A 7 2.02 6.38 7.27
C CYS A 7 1.90 5.19 8.24
N GLN A 8 0.77 5.06 8.93
CA GLN A 8 0.49 3.90 9.78
C GLN A 8 0.46 2.61 8.97
N TRP A 9 -0.23 2.60 7.82
CA TRP A 9 -0.27 1.45 6.92
C TRP A 9 1.13 1.04 6.44
N LEU A 10 2.01 2.01 6.11
CA LEU A 10 3.41 1.71 5.77
C LEU A 10 4.13 1.00 6.92
N GLY A 11 3.91 1.44 8.16
CA GLY A 11 4.43 0.78 9.36
C GLY A 11 3.94 -0.66 9.46
N THR A 12 2.63 -0.86 9.39
CA THR A 12 2.00 -2.19 9.49
C THR A 12 2.50 -3.15 8.40
N MET A 13 2.69 -2.69 7.16
CA MET A 13 3.24 -3.50 6.07
C MET A 13 4.66 -4.00 6.37
N LYS A 14 5.49 -3.15 6.98
CA LYS A 14 6.86 -3.49 7.38
C LYS A 14 6.88 -4.46 8.56
N GLU A 15 6.03 -4.22 9.56
CA GLU A 15 5.89 -5.12 10.72
C GLU A 15 5.36 -6.50 10.32
N ALA A 16 4.46 -6.57 9.33
CA ALA A 16 3.96 -7.81 8.77
C ALA A 16 4.98 -8.53 7.86
N GLY A 17 6.17 -7.97 7.64
CA GLY A 17 7.20 -8.55 6.77
C GLY A 17 6.85 -8.54 5.28
N ARG A 18 5.87 -7.73 4.86
CA ARG A 18 5.41 -7.67 3.46
C ARG A 18 6.28 -6.76 2.58
N ALA A 19 7.03 -5.85 3.18
CA ALA A 19 7.94 -4.93 2.49
C ALA A 19 9.02 -4.44 3.46
N ALA A 20 10.24 -4.15 2.99
CA ALA A 20 11.29 -3.59 3.83
C ALA A 20 11.33 -2.06 3.81
N THR A 21 10.86 -1.46 2.71
CA THR A 21 10.90 -0.01 2.49
C THR A 21 9.55 0.59 2.10
N ASP A 22 9.36 1.88 2.36
CA ASP A 22 8.16 2.61 1.93
C ASP A 22 7.95 2.57 0.41
N VAL A 23 9.05 2.46 -0.36
CA VAL A 23 9.01 2.34 -1.83
C VAL A 23 8.46 0.98 -2.24
N GLU A 24 8.90 -0.10 -1.59
CA GLU A 24 8.35 -1.44 -1.82
C GLU A 24 6.87 -1.51 -1.43
N CYS A 25 6.45 -0.88 -0.31
CA CYS A 25 5.03 -0.75 0.01
C CYS A 25 4.25 -0.04 -1.10
N GLY A 26 4.82 0.99 -1.72
CA GLY A 26 4.21 1.64 -2.88
C GLY A 26 4.10 0.71 -4.09
N ALA A 27 5.13 -0.10 -4.33
CA ALA A 27 5.18 -1.03 -5.45
C ALA A 27 4.09 -2.12 -5.35
N THR A 28 3.75 -2.60 -4.14
CA THR A 28 2.70 -3.61 -3.96
C THR A 28 1.31 -3.14 -4.39
N ILE A 29 1.07 -1.83 -4.42
CA ILE A 29 -0.18 -1.22 -4.89
C ILE A 29 -0.01 -0.52 -6.25
N GLY A 30 1.08 -0.81 -6.99
CA GLY A 30 1.36 -0.25 -8.31
C GLY A 30 1.65 1.25 -8.31
N LYS A 31 2.22 1.79 -7.22
CA LYS A 31 2.52 3.22 -7.06
C LYS A 31 4.01 3.50 -7.06
N THR A 32 4.36 4.65 -7.62
CA THR A 32 5.75 5.12 -7.68
C THR A 32 6.19 5.72 -6.35
N LYS A 33 7.51 5.83 -6.14
CA LYS A 33 8.09 6.56 -4.99
C LYS A 33 7.52 7.98 -4.85
N ILE A 34 7.32 8.70 -5.95
CA ILE A 34 6.78 10.07 -5.93
C ILE A 34 5.33 10.07 -5.43
N SER A 35 4.51 9.12 -5.88
CA SER A 35 3.14 8.95 -5.37
C SER A 35 3.14 8.67 -3.86
N VAL A 36 4.01 7.78 -3.38
CA VAL A 36 4.15 7.49 -1.94
C VAL A 36 4.50 8.75 -1.14
N LEU A 37 5.45 9.56 -1.60
CA LEU A 37 5.79 10.83 -0.94
C LEU A 37 4.60 11.80 -0.91
N ASN A 38 3.85 11.92 -2.01
CA ASN A 38 2.65 12.74 -2.05
C ASN A 38 1.56 12.25 -1.08
N TYR A 39 1.37 10.94 -0.97
CA TYR A 39 0.41 10.32 -0.06
C TYR A 39 0.78 10.52 1.42
N LYS A 40 2.07 10.46 1.76
CA LYS A 40 2.57 10.79 3.11
C LYS A 40 2.31 12.26 3.49
N ALA A 41 2.20 13.16 2.52
CA ALA A 41 1.96 14.58 2.77
C ALA A 41 0.47 14.96 2.74
N ARG A 42 -0.32 14.33 1.85
CA ARG A 42 -1.69 14.78 1.53
C ARG A 42 -2.79 13.74 1.78
N GLY A 43 -2.42 12.51 2.09
CA GLY A 43 -3.34 11.38 2.12
C GLY A 43 -3.68 10.86 0.73
N THR A 44 -4.67 9.98 0.67
CA THR A 44 -5.03 9.23 -0.55
C THR A 44 -6.53 9.22 -0.77
N ASP A 45 -6.91 9.00 -2.03
CA ASP A 45 -8.29 8.70 -2.40
C ASP A 45 -8.71 7.29 -1.98
N LYS A 46 -10.00 6.99 -2.15
CA LYS A 46 -10.63 5.72 -1.77
C LYS A 46 -10.05 4.52 -2.52
N THR A 47 -9.65 4.69 -3.77
CA THR A 47 -9.08 3.61 -4.60
C THR A 47 -7.78 3.12 -3.99
N VAL A 48 -6.89 4.04 -3.64
CA VAL A 48 -5.62 3.72 -2.98
C VAL A 48 -5.85 3.12 -1.60
N ALA A 49 -6.82 3.64 -0.84
CA ALA A 49 -7.15 3.09 0.47
C ALA A 49 -7.61 1.62 0.39
N LEU A 50 -8.43 1.28 -0.62
CA LEU A 50 -8.85 -0.11 -0.87
C LEU A 50 -7.67 -0.98 -1.32
N ALA A 51 -6.79 -0.47 -2.20
CA ALA A 51 -5.59 -1.18 -2.62
C ALA A 51 -4.64 -1.46 -1.44
N CYS A 52 -4.47 -0.50 -0.53
CA CYS A 52 -3.69 -0.69 0.71
C CYS A 52 -4.29 -1.80 1.58
N GLN A 53 -5.62 -1.83 1.73
CA GLN A 53 -6.28 -2.90 2.48
C GLN A 53 -6.07 -4.28 1.82
N ALA A 54 -6.22 -4.35 0.50
CA ALA A 54 -5.99 -5.57 -0.26
C ALA A 54 -4.54 -6.08 -0.08
N ALA A 55 -3.56 -5.20 -0.26
CA ALA A 55 -2.14 -5.52 -0.10
C ALA A 55 -1.80 -5.99 1.33
N LEU A 56 -2.41 -5.39 2.36
CA LEU A 56 -2.19 -5.79 3.76
C LEU A 56 -2.70 -7.21 4.04
N HIS A 57 -3.78 -7.62 3.39
CA HIS A 57 -4.32 -8.98 3.49
C HIS A 57 -3.72 -9.95 2.47
N GLY A 58 -2.86 -9.48 1.56
CA GLY A 58 -2.30 -10.30 0.49
C GLY A 58 -3.33 -10.70 -0.57
N LEU A 59 -4.37 -9.90 -0.74
CA LEU A 59 -5.36 -10.14 -1.80
C LEU A 59 -4.77 -9.76 -3.15
N PRO A 60 -4.73 -10.67 -4.13
CA PRO A 60 -4.24 -10.34 -5.47
C PRO A 60 -5.23 -9.43 -6.21
N PRO A 61 -4.78 -8.73 -7.26
CA PRO A 61 -5.66 -8.00 -8.15
C PRO A 61 -6.70 -8.91 -8.82
N TYR A 62 -7.86 -8.34 -9.16
CA TYR A 62 -8.93 -9.08 -9.81
C TYR A 62 -8.45 -9.69 -11.13
N GLY A 63 -8.58 -11.02 -11.26
CA GLY A 63 -8.15 -11.77 -12.44
C GLY A 63 -6.74 -12.36 -12.34
N GLU A 64 -5.99 -12.03 -11.29
CA GLU A 64 -4.76 -12.73 -10.92
C GLU A 64 -5.13 -13.77 -9.86
N SER A 65 -5.25 -15.04 -10.26
CA SER A 65 -5.58 -16.14 -9.34
C SER A 65 -4.42 -16.36 -8.35
N ASP A 66 -4.75 -16.49 -7.06
CA ASP A 66 -3.87 -17.07 -6.02
C ASP A 66 -3.82 -18.60 -6.19
N ASP A 67 -3.52 -19.05 -7.41
CA ASP A 67 -3.49 -20.48 -7.78
C ASP A 67 -2.15 -20.74 -8.47
N ALA A 68 -1.12 -20.93 -7.63
CA ALA A 68 0.21 -21.41 -7.98
C ALA A 68 0.78 -22.23 -6.81
#